data_AF-A0A4V6BFZ6-F1
#
_entry.id   AF-A0A4V6BFZ6-F1
#
_cell.length_a   1.000
_cell.length_b   1.000
_cell.length_c   1.000
_cell.angle_alpha   90.00
_cell.angle_beta   90.00
_cell.angle_gamma   90.00
#
_symmetry.space_group_name_H-M   'P 1'
#
loop_
_entity.id
_entity.type
_entity.pdbx_description
1 polymer ?
#
loop_
_entity_poly.entity_id
_entity_poly.type
_entity_poly.pdbx_seq_one_letter_code
_entity_poly.pdbx_strand_id
1 'polypeptide(L)'
;MVALSEHYVDLRDWLIPTGAPGSDVQNNAAMVELRAYLIANPGKTVVGHKGDIYKISGTTQYIWPAGTRFCIDGGRFQWNGDYGGGASNLFVFSSGCSVEGLEIEILAGSAFRRLVDFLGNCDVSDLYVHAEQQIGNSGSAPLLDYAVRFYYDSNRVRRARAKNIDFAFFAYGGADAMPGIGNRFDGVEVESYVNGFTLRNLTDVRNIGFRSKTRSLNATQDPGHNGLLHGAVQDYTLTDFKVRDAGEHGVRFGGARGAEQHSRSLTITGGTIERSGQSGLKFFNGAAGQRFTDVNASAINVIDCQYEPENPTELPGFNDEGFLLQQIQNGTFTGLSSTRAANPTGFGSDCSVIITTSSNVLVDGLLGGNPRRNLIRIQEFDDAFGTGHVERLSSNVITIKGAVGYGIGQDGVYLDHPTQPMRDFDVDADMIGSGAAGFYALNGSASAARYMQPVLLRVKQRNFAAGLHGLPTGGNPNLKIVDLFA
;
A
#
# COMPACT_ATOMS: atom_id res chain seq x y z
N MET A 1 -10.31 -52.65 0.48
CA MET A 1 -10.51 -51.46 1.33
C MET A 1 -9.34 -51.39 2.30
N VAL A 2 -8.31 -50.63 1.94
CA VAL A 2 -7.18 -50.33 2.83
C VAL A 2 -7.69 -49.23 3.77
N ALA A 3 -7.57 -49.43 5.08
CA ALA A 3 -7.93 -48.45 6.08
C ALA A 3 -7.07 -47.19 5.88
N LEU A 4 -7.59 -46.20 5.17
CA LEU A 4 -7.06 -44.85 5.23
C LEU A 4 -7.27 -44.38 6.67
N SER A 5 -6.14 -44.10 7.32
CA SER A 5 -5.97 -44.01 8.77
C SER A 5 -6.92 -43.02 9.43
N GLU A 6 -7.27 -43.29 10.70
CA GLU A 6 -8.17 -42.54 11.59
C GLU A 6 -7.93 -41.02 11.70
N HIS A 7 -6.98 -40.43 10.98
CA HIS A 7 -6.59 -39.02 11.06
C HIS A 7 -6.95 -38.18 9.82
N TYR A 8 -7.35 -38.80 8.70
CA TYR A 8 -7.63 -38.09 7.45
C TYR A 8 -9.08 -38.20 7.00
N VAL A 9 -9.55 -37.18 6.29
CA VAL A 9 -10.82 -37.15 5.57
C VAL A 9 -10.51 -36.79 4.11
N ASP A 10 -10.64 -37.76 3.22
CA ASP A 10 -10.43 -37.55 1.79
C ASP A 10 -11.65 -36.86 1.17
N LEU A 11 -11.45 -35.75 0.47
CA LEU A 11 -12.54 -35.02 -0.17
C LEU A 11 -13.27 -35.87 -1.22
N ARG A 12 -12.63 -36.87 -1.84
CA ARG A 12 -13.29 -37.77 -2.81
C ARG A 12 -14.34 -38.69 -2.19
N ASP A 13 -14.26 -38.93 -0.89
CA ASP A 13 -15.26 -39.73 -0.18
C ASP A 13 -16.56 -38.93 0.06
N TRP A 14 -16.52 -37.61 -0.10
CA TRP A 14 -17.63 -36.69 0.19
C TRP A 14 -18.10 -35.94 -1.05
N LEU A 15 -17.17 -35.50 -1.90
CA LEU A 15 -17.42 -34.61 -3.02
C LEU A 15 -17.17 -35.30 -4.36
N ILE A 16 -17.83 -34.79 -5.39
CA ILE A 16 -17.65 -35.20 -6.78
C ILE A 16 -16.48 -34.38 -7.38
N PRO A 17 -15.34 -35.02 -7.71
CA PRO A 17 -14.10 -34.33 -8.05
C PRO A 17 -13.95 -33.98 -9.55
N THR A 18 -15.06 -33.86 -10.29
CA THR A 18 -15.01 -33.82 -11.78
C THR A 18 -15.24 -32.43 -12.36
N GLY A 19 -15.77 -31.48 -11.59
CA GLY A 19 -16.24 -30.18 -12.11
C GLY A 19 -17.43 -30.27 -13.08
N ALA A 20 -18.07 -31.45 -13.23
CA ALA A 20 -19.14 -31.65 -14.20
C ALA A 20 -20.37 -30.75 -13.90
N PRO A 21 -21.14 -30.32 -14.92
CA PRO A 21 -22.39 -29.59 -14.71
C PRO A 21 -23.33 -30.33 -13.74
N GLY A 22 -23.90 -29.61 -12.77
CA GLY A 22 -24.79 -30.16 -11.74
C GLY A 22 -24.10 -30.79 -10.53
N SER A 23 -22.77 -31.01 -10.57
CA SER A 23 -22.00 -31.51 -9.41
C SER A 23 -22.00 -30.54 -8.23
N ASP A 24 -22.23 -29.26 -8.49
CA ASP A 24 -22.32 -28.20 -7.48
C ASP A 24 -23.45 -28.42 -6.48
N VAL A 25 -24.63 -28.85 -6.94
CA VAL A 25 -25.77 -29.14 -6.04
C VAL A 25 -25.41 -30.22 -5.02
N GLN A 26 -24.79 -31.30 -5.49
CA GLN A 26 -24.40 -32.45 -4.66
C GLN A 26 -23.24 -32.07 -3.73
N ASN A 27 -22.22 -31.39 -4.26
CA ASN A 27 -21.09 -30.91 -3.47
C ASN A 27 -21.53 -29.93 -2.39
N ASN A 28 -22.46 -29.01 -2.66
CA ASN A 28 -22.97 -28.09 -1.64
C ASN A 28 -23.62 -28.85 -0.46
N ALA A 29 -24.44 -29.87 -0.75
CA ALA A 29 -25.05 -30.70 0.30
C ALA A 29 -23.99 -31.49 1.08
N ALA A 30 -23.06 -32.14 0.39
CA ALA A 30 -21.98 -32.90 1.01
C ALA A 30 -21.03 -32.04 1.84
N MET A 31 -20.81 -30.77 1.47
CA MET A 31 -20.00 -29.84 2.26
C MET A 31 -20.65 -29.51 3.62
N VAL A 32 -21.98 -29.43 3.69
CA VAL A 32 -22.71 -29.27 4.96
C VAL A 32 -22.52 -30.50 5.85
N GLU A 33 -22.63 -31.69 5.27
CA GLU A 33 -22.43 -32.96 5.99
C GLU A 33 -20.98 -33.14 6.45
N LEU A 34 -20.00 -32.85 5.59
CA LEU A 34 -18.58 -32.88 5.90
C LEU A 34 -18.25 -31.93 7.05
N ARG A 35 -18.80 -30.71 7.03
CA ARG A 35 -18.66 -29.76 8.14
C ARG A 35 -19.20 -30.34 9.45
N ALA A 36 -20.42 -30.90 9.43
CA ALA A 36 -21.01 -31.52 10.61
C ALA A 36 -20.14 -32.68 11.14
N TYR A 37 -19.58 -33.49 10.24
CA TYR A 37 -18.66 -34.57 10.57
C TYR A 37 -17.39 -34.05 11.25
N LEU A 38 -16.76 -33.01 10.70
CA LEU A 38 -15.53 -32.42 11.27
C LEU A 38 -15.78 -31.75 12.63
N ILE A 39 -16.99 -31.23 12.88
CA ILE A 39 -17.38 -30.74 14.21
C ILE A 39 -17.43 -31.90 15.21
N ALA A 40 -18.05 -33.02 14.82
CA ALA A 40 -18.17 -34.20 15.68
C ALA A 40 -16.82 -34.93 15.86
N ASN A 41 -15.87 -34.72 14.94
CA ASN A 41 -14.58 -35.40 14.90
C ASN A 41 -13.44 -34.36 14.76
N PRO A 42 -13.10 -33.62 15.84
CA PRO A 42 -12.09 -32.58 15.77
C PRO A 42 -10.68 -33.14 15.50
N GLY A 43 -9.80 -32.29 14.96
CA GLY A 43 -8.39 -32.63 14.73
C GLY A 43 -8.12 -33.48 13.48
N LYS A 44 -9.11 -33.66 12.61
CA LYS A 44 -8.94 -34.35 11.33
C LYS A 44 -8.22 -33.46 10.32
N THR A 45 -7.48 -34.09 9.42
CA THR A 45 -6.90 -33.45 8.23
C THR A 45 -7.76 -33.74 7.02
N VAL A 46 -8.30 -32.70 6.39
CA VAL A 46 -9.02 -32.76 5.11
C VAL A 46 -8.00 -32.78 3.98
N VAL A 47 -8.10 -33.76 3.09
CA VAL A 47 -7.15 -33.98 2.00
C VAL A 47 -7.87 -33.86 0.65
N GLY A 48 -7.34 -33.03 -0.24
CA GLY A 48 -7.69 -32.97 -1.66
C GLY A 48 -6.59 -33.57 -2.52
N HIS A 49 -6.88 -33.81 -3.79
CA HIS A 49 -5.93 -34.41 -4.72
C HIS A 49 -5.71 -33.54 -5.95
N LYS A 50 -4.48 -33.57 -6.46
CA LYS A 50 -4.09 -32.87 -7.68
C LYS A 50 -5.01 -33.20 -8.85
N GLY A 51 -5.55 -32.14 -9.46
CA GLY A 51 -6.42 -32.24 -10.63
C GLY A 51 -7.90 -32.45 -10.31
N ASP A 52 -8.27 -32.67 -9.04
CA ASP A 52 -9.67 -32.71 -8.64
C ASP A 52 -10.29 -31.30 -8.75
N ILE A 53 -11.53 -31.25 -9.26
CA ILE A 53 -12.30 -30.02 -9.37
C ILE A 53 -13.62 -30.20 -8.61
N TYR A 54 -13.75 -29.49 -7.49
CA TYR A 54 -14.95 -29.50 -6.66
C TYR A 54 -15.78 -28.26 -6.98
N LYS A 55 -16.79 -28.43 -7.84
CA LYS A 55 -17.69 -27.33 -8.20
C LYS A 55 -18.62 -27.01 -7.03
N ILE A 56 -18.83 -25.72 -6.76
CA ILE A 56 -19.66 -25.21 -5.65
C ILE A 56 -20.35 -23.91 -6.08
N SER A 57 -21.62 -23.76 -5.69
CA SER A 57 -22.47 -22.64 -6.12
C SER A 57 -23.42 -22.14 -5.04
N GLY A 58 -23.53 -22.86 -3.93
CA GLY A 58 -24.53 -22.62 -2.92
C GLY A 58 -24.24 -21.33 -2.16
N THR A 59 -25.30 -20.70 -1.66
CA THR A 59 -25.19 -19.51 -0.83
C THR A 59 -24.86 -19.81 0.64
N THR A 60 -24.50 -21.05 0.95
CA THR A 60 -24.19 -21.46 2.32
C THR A 60 -22.75 -21.08 2.66
N GLN A 61 -22.59 -20.35 3.76
CA GLN A 61 -21.28 -20.15 4.36
C GLN A 61 -20.81 -21.43 5.06
N TYR A 62 -19.62 -21.91 4.71
CA TYR A 62 -19.00 -23.06 5.34
C TYR A 62 -17.97 -22.60 6.38
N ILE A 63 -18.35 -22.70 7.66
CA ILE A 63 -17.49 -22.39 8.80
C ILE A 63 -16.80 -23.66 9.28
N TRP A 64 -15.50 -23.75 9.04
CA TRP A 64 -14.67 -24.89 9.40
C TRP A 64 -14.30 -24.84 10.89
N PRO A 65 -14.33 -25.98 11.61
CA PRO A 65 -13.96 -26.04 13.02
C PRO A 65 -12.53 -25.57 13.28
N ALA A 66 -12.29 -25.00 14.46
CA ALA A 66 -10.96 -24.58 14.89
C ALA A 66 -9.95 -25.74 14.83
N GLY A 67 -8.69 -25.43 14.48
CA GLY A 67 -7.62 -26.41 14.41
C GLY A 67 -7.73 -27.43 13.27
N THR A 68 -8.71 -27.29 12.36
CA THR A 68 -8.82 -28.20 11.20
C THR A 68 -7.65 -27.96 10.24
N ARG A 69 -7.02 -29.04 9.77
CA ARG A 69 -5.98 -28.96 8.75
C ARG A 69 -6.56 -29.28 7.37
N PHE A 70 -6.27 -28.46 6.37
CA PHE A 70 -6.58 -28.67 4.96
C PHE A 70 -5.29 -28.81 4.18
N CYS A 71 -5.15 -29.92 3.46
CA CYS A 71 -4.07 -30.18 2.51
C CYS A 71 -4.70 -30.51 1.16
N ILE A 72 -4.87 -29.51 0.30
CA ILE A 72 -5.64 -29.67 -0.94
C ILE A 72 -4.78 -30.17 -2.11
N ASP A 73 -3.45 -30.08 -1.99
CA ASP A 73 -2.43 -30.64 -2.90
C ASP A 73 -2.76 -30.55 -4.40
N GLY A 74 -3.14 -29.35 -4.87
CA GLY A 74 -3.44 -29.10 -6.28
C GLY A 74 -4.84 -29.50 -6.76
N GLY A 75 -5.74 -29.87 -5.85
CA GLY A 75 -7.18 -29.81 -6.09
C GLY A 75 -7.67 -28.36 -6.09
N ARG A 76 -8.82 -28.09 -6.71
CA ARG A 76 -9.40 -26.75 -6.74
C ARG A 76 -10.90 -26.73 -6.50
N PHE A 77 -11.36 -25.68 -5.83
CA PHE A 77 -12.78 -25.37 -5.71
C PHE A 77 -13.17 -24.43 -6.84
N GLN A 78 -14.16 -24.83 -7.63
CA GLN A 78 -14.67 -24.01 -8.73
C GLN A 78 -15.99 -23.36 -8.31
N TRP A 79 -15.95 -22.05 -8.09
CA TRP A 79 -17.10 -21.25 -7.67
C TRP A 79 -17.89 -20.74 -8.88
N ASN A 80 -19.19 -21.03 -8.88
CA ASN A 80 -20.14 -20.54 -9.89
C ASN A 80 -21.42 -19.92 -9.30
N GLY A 81 -21.33 -19.42 -8.07
CA GLY A 81 -22.45 -18.76 -7.39
C GLY A 81 -22.49 -17.24 -7.62
N ASP A 82 -23.62 -16.65 -7.26
CA ASP A 82 -23.84 -15.20 -7.26
C ASP A 82 -24.18 -14.74 -5.84
N TYR A 83 -23.27 -13.97 -5.25
CA TYR A 83 -23.41 -13.37 -3.93
C TYR A 83 -23.27 -11.83 -3.97
N GLY A 84 -23.83 -11.18 -4.99
CA GLY A 84 -23.71 -9.72 -5.16
C GLY A 84 -24.38 -8.86 -4.07
N GLY A 85 -25.35 -9.40 -3.33
CA GLY A 85 -26.17 -8.64 -2.38
C GLY A 85 -25.83 -8.78 -0.89
N GLY A 86 -25.10 -9.84 -0.48
CA GLY A 86 -24.88 -10.17 0.93
C GLY A 86 -23.39 -10.18 1.33
N ALA A 87 -23.12 -9.81 2.58
CA ALA A 87 -21.78 -9.74 3.16
C ALA A 87 -21.22 -11.11 3.60
N SER A 88 -21.65 -12.19 2.97
CA SER A 88 -21.33 -13.57 3.38
C SER A 88 -20.09 -14.09 2.66
N ASN A 89 -19.30 -14.88 3.38
CA ASN A 89 -18.11 -15.54 2.84
C ASN A 89 -18.48 -16.98 2.45
N LEU A 90 -17.83 -17.52 1.43
CA LEU A 90 -17.91 -18.94 1.09
C LEU A 90 -17.25 -19.81 2.18
N PHE A 91 -15.98 -19.51 2.51
CA PHE A 91 -15.22 -20.24 3.52
C PHE A 91 -14.88 -19.35 4.71
N VAL A 92 -15.03 -19.90 5.91
CA VAL A 92 -14.53 -19.30 7.14
C VAL A 92 -13.70 -20.33 7.87
N PHE A 93 -12.40 -20.12 7.91
CA PHE A 93 -11.46 -20.94 8.66
C PHE A 93 -11.34 -20.35 10.07
N SER A 94 -11.89 -21.08 11.05
CA SER A 94 -11.81 -20.70 12.46
C SER A 94 -10.36 -20.71 12.96
N SER A 95 -10.16 -20.20 14.18
CA SER A 95 -8.82 -20.06 14.75
C SER A 95 -8.02 -21.36 14.77
N GLY A 96 -6.70 -21.26 14.52
CA GLY A 96 -5.80 -22.41 14.56
C GLY A 96 -5.85 -23.31 13.32
N CYS A 97 -6.69 -23.01 12.33
CA CYS A 97 -6.72 -23.78 11.09
C CYS A 97 -5.39 -23.68 10.33
N SER A 98 -4.99 -24.79 9.71
CA SER A 98 -3.87 -24.82 8.78
C SER A 98 -4.39 -25.14 7.39
N VAL A 99 -4.04 -24.33 6.39
CA VAL A 99 -4.54 -24.47 5.02
C VAL A 99 -3.37 -24.44 4.05
N GLU A 100 -3.18 -25.53 3.32
CA GLU A 100 -2.09 -25.72 2.37
C GLU A 100 -2.64 -26.07 0.98
N GLY A 101 -2.22 -25.29 -0.02
CA GLY A 101 -2.51 -25.55 -1.44
C GLY A 101 -3.96 -25.31 -1.85
N LEU A 102 -4.69 -24.43 -1.15
CA LEU A 102 -6.08 -24.10 -1.48
C LEU A 102 -6.14 -23.24 -2.75
N GLU A 103 -6.77 -23.76 -3.80
CA GLU A 103 -7.09 -23.01 -5.00
C GLU A 103 -8.61 -22.80 -5.13
N ILE A 104 -9.02 -21.56 -5.41
CA ILE A 104 -10.40 -21.20 -5.73
C ILE A 104 -10.44 -20.50 -7.09
N GLU A 105 -11.14 -21.11 -8.04
CA GLU A 105 -11.39 -20.60 -9.39
C GLU A 105 -12.81 -20.03 -9.44
N ILE A 106 -12.96 -18.77 -9.84
CA ILE A 106 -14.25 -18.09 -9.99
C ILE A 106 -14.61 -18.05 -11.47
N LEU A 107 -15.71 -18.72 -11.83
CA LEU A 107 -16.18 -18.80 -13.21
C LEU A 107 -16.77 -17.48 -13.70
N ALA A 108 -16.71 -17.25 -15.01
CA ALA A 108 -17.36 -16.13 -15.67
C ALA A 108 -18.86 -16.06 -15.31
N GLY A 109 -19.36 -14.84 -15.09
CA GLY A 109 -20.74 -14.59 -14.66
C GLY A 109 -21.01 -14.80 -13.17
N SER A 110 -20.02 -15.27 -12.40
CA SER A 110 -20.12 -15.36 -10.94
C SER A 110 -19.86 -14.01 -10.28
N ALA A 111 -20.38 -13.82 -9.08
CA ALA A 111 -20.11 -12.62 -8.29
C ALA A 111 -19.97 -12.96 -6.80
N PHE A 112 -19.17 -12.16 -6.10
CA PHE A 112 -19.04 -12.21 -4.64
C PHE A 112 -18.59 -10.84 -4.12
N ARG A 113 -18.86 -10.56 -2.84
CA ARG A 113 -18.23 -9.44 -2.11
C ARG A 113 -17.03 -9.90 -1.28
N ARG A 114 -17.17 -11.04 -0.62
CA ARG A 114 -16.16 -11.70 0.21
C ARG A 114 -16.16 -13.19 -0.09
N LEU A 115 -15.01 -13.83 -0.01
CA LEU A 115 -14.87 -15.24 -0.36
C LEU A 115 -14.35 -16.09 0.80
N VAL A 116 -13.25 -15.67 1.43
CA VAL A 116 -12.55 -16.46 2.44
C VAL A 116 -12.18 -15.61 3.65
N ASP A 117 -12.50 -16.09 4.84
CA ASP A 117 -12.02 -15.55 6.11
C ASP A 117 -11.09 -16.53 6.82
N PHE A 118 -10.06 -16.00 7.47
CA PHE A 118 -9.18 -16.68 8.41
C PHE A 118 -9.24 -15.96 9.75
N LEU A 119 -9.62 -16.67 10.82
CA LEU A 119 -9.95 -16.07 12.12
C LEU A 119 -8.86 -16.31 13.17
N GLY A 120 -7.68 -15.73 12.96
CA GLY A 120 -6.58 -15.70 13.93
C GLY A 120 -5.84 -17.04 14.09
N ASN A 121 -4.55 -16.98 14.41
CA ASN A 121 -3.67 -18.13 14.60
C ASN A 121 -3.74 -19.15 13.43
N CYS A 122 -4.09 -18.70 12.23
CA CYS A 122 -4.16 -19.55 11.06
C CYS A 122 -2.79 -19.63 10.38
N ASP A 123 -2.42 -20.81 9.89
CA ASP A 123 -1.23 -21.01 9.06
C ASP A 123 -1.65 -21.35 7.63
N VAL A 124 -1.43 -20.43 6.70
CA VAL A 124 -1.91 -20.48 5.33
C VAL A 124 -0.72 -20.49 4.38
N SER A 125 -0.61 -21.52 3.54
CA SER A 125 0.41 -21.59 2.50
C SER A 125 -0.19 -21.96 1.15
N ASP A 126 0.33 -21.34 0.09
CA ASP A 126 -0.04 -21.65 -1.30
C ASP A 126 -1.53 -21.42 -1.61
N LEU A 127 -2.12 -20.39 -1.00
CA LEU A 127 -3.47 -19.94 -1.33
C LEU A 127 -3.48 -19.27 -2.72
N TYR A 128 -4.40 -19.67 -3.59
CA TYR A 128 -4.61 -18.99 -4.87
C TYR A 128 -6.09 -18.77 -5.15
N VAL A 129 -6.50 -17.51 -5.30
CA VAL A 129 -7.86 -17.13 -5.68
C VAL A 129 -7.82 -16.40 -7.02
N HIS A 130 -8.55 -16.89 -8.03
CA HIS A 130 -8.51 -16.27 -9.34
C HIS A 130 -9.85 -16.35 -10.06
N ALA A 131 -10.13 -15.36 -10.89
CA ALA A 131 -11.35 -15.29 -11.68
C ALA A 131 -11.07 -15.31 -13.18
N GLU A 132 -11.95 -15.94 -13.95
CA GLU A 132 -11.90 -15.95 -15.42
C GLU A 132 -12.10 -14.54 -16.01
N GLN A 133 -12.86 -13.69 -15.31
CA GLN A 133 -13.14 -12.30 -15.65
C GLN A 133 -12.89 -11.39 -14.44
N GLN A 134 -12.69 -10.10 -14.67
CA GLN A 134 -12.49 -9.13 -13.59
C GLN A 134 -13.71 -9.12 -12.66
N ILE A 135 -13.49 -9.34 -11.37
CA ILE A 135 -14.53 -9.25 -10.35
C ILE A 135 -14.46 -7.91 -9.64
N GLY A 136 -15.50 -7.09 -9.84
CA GLY A 136 -15.77 -5.90 -9.05
C GLY A 136 -16.43 -6.26 -7.72
N ASN A 137 -15.63 -6.57 -6.70
CA ASN A 137 -16.11 -6.94 -5.38
C ASN A 137 -16.16 -5.78 -4.37
N SER A 138 -16.04 -4.53 -4.81
CA SER A 138 -16.29 -3.36 -3.97
C SER A 138 -17.78 -3.20 -3.68
N GLY A 139 -18.17 -3.30 -2.42
CA GLY A 139 -19.49 -2.83 -1.98
C GLY A 139 -19.59 -1.30 -2.04
N SER A 140 -20.80 -0.75 -2.02
CA SER A 140 -21.01 0.67 -1.69
C SER A 140 -20.42 0.92 -0.28
N ALA A 141 -19.52 1.90 -0.17
CA ALA A 141 -18.75 2.23 1.03
C ALA A 141 -19.54 2.13 2.37
N PRO A 142 -18.89 1.80 3.50
CA PRO A 142 -17.47 1.56 3.75
C PRO A 142 -17.20 0.09 4.14
N LEU A 143 -17.69 -0.86 3.36
CA LEU A 143 -17.61 -2.27 3.73
C LEU A 143 -16.19 -2.82 3.48
N LEU A 144 -15.67 -3.56 4.47
CA LEU A 144 -14.41 -4.31 4.44
C LEU A 144 -14.55 -5.55 3.52
N ASP A 145 -14.97 -5.31 2.29
CA ASP A 145 -15.33 -6.31 1.27
C ASP A 145 -14.08 -6.61 0.43
N TYR A 146 -13.34 -7.61 0.88
CA TYR A 146 -12.18 -8.16 0.20
C TYR A 146 -12.40 -9.65 -0.02
N ALA A 147 -11.84 -10.20 -1.10
CA ALA A 147 -11.98 -11.61 -1.41
C ALA A 147 -11.45 -12.48 -0.27
N VAL A 148 -10.27 -12.17 0.25
CA VAL A 148 -9.63 -12.91 1.32
C VAL A 148 -9.31 -12.00 2.50
N ARG A 149 -9.71 -12.41 3.70
CA ARG A 149 -9.57 -11.62 4.92
C ARG A 149 -8.89 -12.40 6.02
N PHE A 150 -7.91 -11.78 6.66
CA PHE A 150 -7.17 -12.30 7.81
C PHE A 150 -7.52 -11.45 9.03
N TYR A 151 -8.28 -12.02 9.95
CA TYR A 151 -8.70 -11.33 11.17
C TYR A 151 -7.87 -11.75 12.38
N TYR A 152 -7.81 -10.86 13.37
CA TYR A 152 -7.21 -11.09 14.68
C TYR A 152 -5.69 -11.32 14.62
N ASP A 153 -5.18 -12.14 15.53
CA ASP A 153 -3.76 -12.24 15.84
C ASP A 153 -3.08 -13.40 15.12
N SER A 154 -1.76 -13.33 15.01
CA SER A 154 -0.87 -14.47 14.76
C SER A 154 -1.16 -15.28 13.50
N ASN A 155 -1.79 -14.69 12.47
CA ASN A 155 -1.91 -15.34 11.18
C ASN A 155 -0.54 -15.39 10.50
N ARG A 156 -0.21 -16.53 9.90
CA ARG A 156 1.00 -16.76 9.11
C ARG A 156 0.58 -17.12 7.70
N VAL A 157 0.91 -16.26 6.75
CA VAL A 157 0.49 -16.40 5.36
C VAL A 157 1.71 -16.45 4.47
N ARG A 158 1.82 -17.50 3.65
CA ARG A 158 2.95 -17.73 2.74
C ARG A 158 2.43 -17.98 1.33
N ARG A 159 2.94 -17.26 0.33
CA ARG A 159 2.64 -17.46 -1.10
C ARG A 159 1.14 -17.37 -1.43
N ALA A 160 0.45 -16.40 -0.83
CA ALA A 160 -0.95 -16.12 -1.17
C ALA A 160 -1.04 -15.28 -2.44
N ARG A 161 -1.90 -15.68 -3.38
CA ARG A 161 -2.01 -15.06 -4.70
C ARG A 161 -3.46 -14.74 -5.04
N ALA A 162 -3.68 -13.59 -5.69
CA ALA A 162 -4.98 -13.24 -6.26
C ALA A 162 -4.85 -12.73 -7.70
N LYS A 163 -5.82 -13.05 -8.56
CA LYS A 163 -5.87 -12.56 -9.94
C LYS A 163 -7.28 -12.19 -10.40
N ASN A 164 -7.40 -11.06 -11.09
CA ASN A 164 -8.65 -10.53 -11.66
C ASN A 164 -9.71 -10.25 -10.59
N ILE A 165 -9.27 -9.70 -9.45
CA ILE A 165 -10.12 -9.35 -8.31
C ILE A 165 -9.79 -7.92 -7.90
N ASP A 166 -10.80 -7.05 -7.85
CA ASP A 166 -10.59 -5.64 -7.53
C ASP A 166 -10.03 -5.44 -6.11
N PHE A 167 -10.61 -6.09 -5.10
CA PHE A 167 -10.21 -5.99 -3.70
C PHE A 167 -9.77 -7.37 -3.20
N ALA A 168 -8.47 -7.66 -3.31
CA ALA A 168 -7.95 -9.02 -3.16
C ALA A 168 -7.77 -9.42 -1.69
N PHE A 169 -6.88 -8.76 -0.96
CA PHE A 169 -6.50 -9.16 0.41
C PHE A 169 -6.76 -8.07 1.44
N PHE A 170 -7.18 -8.48 2.64
CA PHE A 170 -7.33 -7.60 3.79
C PHE A 170 -6.86 -8.27 5.08
N ALA A 171 -6.16 -7.54 5.94
CA ALA A 171 -5.77 -7.99 7.26
C ALA A 171 -6.21 -6.97 8.33
N TYR A 172 -6.88 -7.43 9.39
CA TYR A 172 -7.45 -6.54 10.42
C TYR A 172 -7.53 -7.15 11.82
N GLY A 173 -7.35 -6.32 12.85
CA GLY A 173 -7.41 -6.73 14.27
C GLY A 173 -8.75 -7.25 14.77
N GLY A 174 -9.82 -7.06 14.02
CA GLY A 174 -11.16 -7.58 14.31
C GLY A 174 -12.11 -6.56 14.95
N ALA A 175 -11.58 -5.53 15.62
CA ALA A 175 -12.34 -4.36 16.06
C ALA A 175 -11.43 -3.14 16.22
N ASP A 176 -11.99 -1.92 16.19
CA ASP A 176 -11.19 -0.68 16.21
C ASP A 176 -10.29 -0.59 17.45
N ALA A 177 -10.82 -0.90 18.64
CA ALA A 177 -10.05 -0.86 19.89
C ALA A 177 -9.17 -2.10 20.15
N MET A 178 -9.12 -3.06 19.23
CA MET A 178 -8.41 -4.34 19.39
C MET A 178 -7.50 -4.58 18.18
N PRO A 179 -6.25 -4.09 18.19
CA PRO A 179 -5.33 -4.32 17.08
C PRO A 179 -4.94 -5.80 17.01
N GLY A 180 -4.74 -6.30 15.79
CA GLY A 180 -4.31 -7.67 15.56
C GLY A 180 -2.80 -7.80 15.71
N ILE A 181 -2.32 -8.73 16.52
CA ILE A 181 -0.92 -8.82 16.96
C ILE A 181 -0.19 -9.97 16.28
N GLY A 182 1.04 -9.76 15.81
CA GLY A 182 1.96 -10.85 15.46
C GLY A 182 1.68 -11.48 14.09
N ASN A 183 1.01 -10.77 13.18
CA ASN A 183 0.69 -11.28 11.85
C ASN A 183 1.92 -11.27 10.93
N ARG A 184 2.06 -12.29 10.07
CA ARG A 184 3.20 -12.49 9.16
C ARG A 184 2.70 -12.81 7.75
N PHE A 185 3.14 -12.04 6.77
CA PHE A 185 2.76 -12.17 5.36
C PHE A 185 4.02 -12.25 4.51
N ASP A 186 4.26 -13.41 3.88
CA ASP A 186 5.46 -13.68 3.09
C ASP A 186 5.07 -14.09 1.67
N GLY A 187 5.45 -13.29 0.67
CA GLY A 187 5.18 -13.57 -0.75
C GLY A 187 3.71 -13.45 -1.13
N VAL A 188 3.03 -12.39 -0.69
CA VAL A 188 1.67 -12.08 -1.16
C VAL A 188 1.74 -11.44 -2.54
N GLU A 189 1.01 -11.97 -3.52
CA GLU A 189 0.99 -11.46 -4.90
C GLU A 189 -0.41 -11.14 -5.41
N VAL A 190 -0.56 -10.06 -6.17
CA VAL A 190 -1.83 -9.67 -6.79
C VAL A 190 -1.65 -9.27 -8.25
N GLU A 191 -2.61 -9.66 -9.10
CA GLU A 191 -2.68 -9.32 -10.51
C GLU A 191 -4.07 -8.78 -10.89
N SER A 192 -4.12 -7.69 -11.67
CA SER A 192 -5.38 -7.07 -12.14
C SER A 192 -6.29 -6.64 -10.97
N TYR A 193 -5.81 -5.66 -10.19
CA TYR A 193 -6.42 -5.23 -8.92
C TYR A 193 -6.81 -3.73 -8.92
N VAL A 194 -7.76 -3.36 -8.07
CA VAL A 194 -8.04 -1.96 -7.68
C VAL A 194 -7.31 -1.64 -6.38
N ASN A 195 -7.51 -2.48 -5.36
CA ASN A 195 -6.73 -2.49 -4.12
C ASN A 195 -6.13 -3.88 -3.89
N GLY A 196 -4.80 -3.93 -3.90
CA GLY A 196 -4.07 -5.20 -3.85
C GLY A 196 -4.14 -5.85 -2.48
N PHE A 197 -3.57 -5.18 -1.49
CA PHE A 197 -3.58 -5.66 -0.11
C PHE A 197 -3.75 -4.48 0.85
N THR A 198 -4.72 -4.59 1.75
CA THR A 198 -4.89 -3.62 2.84
C THR A 198 -4.57 -4.25 4.19
N LEU A 199 -3.68 -3.63 4.96
CA LEU A 199 -3.37 -3.98 6.35
C LEU A 199 -3.88 -2.88 7.28
N ARG A 200 -4.74 -3.22 8.23
CA ARG A 200 -5.40 -2.21 9.07
C ARG A 200 -5.47 -2.61 10.54
N ASN A 201 -5.17 -1.67 11.44
CA ASN A 201 -5.25 -1.88 12.89
C ASN A 201 -4.48 -3.14 13.35
N LEU A 202 -3.18 -3.19 13.06
CA LEU A 202 -2.32 -4.32 13.38
C LEU A 202 -1.02 -3.88 14.07
N THR A 203 -0.50 -4.71 14.97
CA THR A 203 0.72 -4.46 15.75
C THR A 203 1.67 -5.65 15.62
N ASP A 204 2.99 -5.38 15.62
CA ASP A 204 4.03 -6.40 15.36
C ASP A 204 3.68 -7.17 14.09
N VAL A 205 3.83 -6.52 12.94
CA VAL A 205 3.49 -7.11 11.64
C VAL A 205 4.68 -7.11 10.71
N ARG A 206 4.84 -8.23 9.99
CA ARG A 206 5.86 -8.38 8.96
C ARG A 206 5.19 -8.67 7.61
N ASN A 207 5.55 -7.92 6.59
CA ASN A 207 5.17 -8.14 5.21
C ASN A 207 6.44 -8.18 4.34
N ILE A 208 6.74 -9.33 3.76
CA ILE A 208 7.94 -9.54 2.94
C ILE A 208 7.53 -10.03 1.57
N GLY A 209 8.23 -9.57 0.53
CA GLY A 209 8.05 -10.19 -0.77
C GLY A 209 6.73 -9.83 -1.42
N PHE A 210 6.05 -8.75 -0.99
CA PHE A 210 4.78 -8.33 -1.62
C PHE A 210 5.03 -8.00 -3.10
N ARG A 211 4.17 -8.51 -3.99
CA ARG A 211 4.22 -8.24 -5.42
C ARG A 211 2.86 -7.81 -5.95
N SER A 212 2.80 -6.76 -6.74
CA SER A 212 1.65 -6.46 -7.57
C SER A 212 2.05 -6.22 -9.01
N LYS A 213 1.16 -6.57 -9.96
CA LYS A 213 1.32 -6.29 -11.38
C LYS A 213 -0.02 -6.09 -12.05
N THR A 214 -0.11 -5.13 -12.97
CA THR A 214 -1.32 -4.82 -13.72
C THR A 214 -2.47 -4.34 -12.83
N ARG A 215 -3.00 -3.13 -13.05
CA ARG A 215 -4.28 -2.73 -12.44
C ARG A 215 -5.47 -3.39 -13.13
N SER A 216 -6.56 -3.48 -12.37
CA SER A 216 -7.90 -3.70 -12.87
C SER A 216 -8.31 -2.58 -13.83
N LEU A 217 -9.20 -2.89 -14.77
CA LEU A 217 -9.87 -1.90 -15.62
C LEU A 217 -10.76 -0.94 -14.81
N ASN A 218 -11.14 -1.33 -13.60
CA ASN A 218 -11.94 -0.50 -12.69
C ASN A 218 -11.09 0.43 -11.82
N ALA A 219 -9.76 0.34 -11.90
CA ALA A 219 -8.87 1.14 -11.08
C ALA A 219 -8.70 2.55 -11.68
N THR A 220 -9.22 3.54 -10.97
CA THR A 220 -9.04 4.97 -11.23
C THR A 220 -8.01 5.57 -10.26
N GLN A 221 -7.77 6.88 -10.34
CA GLN A 221 -6.96 7.62 -9.36
C GLN A 221 -7.71 7.96 -8.05
N ASP A 222 -8.83 7.29 -7.77
CA ASP A 222 -9.67 7.58 -6.62
C ASP A 222 -9.10 7.05 -5.29
N PRO A 223 -9.46 7.69 -4.16
CA PRO A 223 -9.08 7.25 -2.83
C PRO A 223 -9.38 5.77 -2.55
N GLY A 224 -8.32 5.02 -2.27
CA GLY A 224 -8.41 3.60 -1.92
C GLY A 224 -7.98 2.65 -3.03
N HIS A 225 -7.66 3.14 -4.22
CA HIS A 225 -7.20 2.35 -5.36
C HIS A 225 -5.68 2.12 -5.34
N ASN A 226 -5.19 1.54 -4.23
CA ASN A 226 -3.77 1.47 -3.91
C ASN A 226 -3.20 0.07 -4.16
N GLY A 227 -1.92 -0.01 -4.53
CA GLY A 227 -1.20 -1.29 -4.56
C GLY A 227 -1.17 -1.96 -3.20
N LEU A 228 -0.65 -1.23 -2.21
CA LEU A 228 -0.55 -1.66 -0.83
C LEU A 228 -1.00 -0.51 0.09
N LEU A 229 -2.08 -0.74 0.84
CA LEU A 229 -2.66 0.24 1.74
C LEU A 229 -2.46 -0.18 3.19
N HIS A 230 -2.05 0.76 4.03
CA HIS A 230 -1.94 0.58 5.46
C HIS A 230 -2.83 1.59 6.18
N GLY A 231 -3.35 1.24 7.36
CA GLY A 231 -3.96 2.19 8.28
C GLY A 231 -3.81 1.68 9.70
N ALA A 232 -3.46 2.53 10.66
CA ALA A 232 -3.32 2.11 12.05
C ALA A 232 -2.36 0.92 12.28
N VAL A 233 -1.18 0.93 11.64
CA VAL A 233 -0.18 -0.14 11.78
C VAL A 233 0.97 0.25 12.69
N GLN A 234 1.31 -0.60 13.65
CA GLN A 234 2.38 -0.37 14.63
C GLN A 234 3.43 -1.49 14.57
N ASP A 235 4.70 -1.15 14.83
CA ASP A 235 5.81 -2.12 14.87
C ASP A 235 5.83 -2.93 13.56
N TYR A 236 5.73 -2.20 12.44
CA TYR A 236 5.48 -2.76 11.13
C TYR A 236 6.75 -2.81 10.29
N THR A 237 6.99 -3.95 9.66
CA THR A 237 8.11 -4.16 8.75
C THR A 237 7.60 -4.53 7.36
N LEU A 238 7.95 -3.72 6.36
CA LEU A 238 7.75 -3.99 4.93
C LEU A 238 9.11 -4.11 4.25
N THR A 239 9.44 -5.28 3.69
CA THR A 239 10.75 -5.51 3.05
C THR A 239 10.64 -6.26 1.73
N ASP A 240 11.56 -6.01 0.80
CA ASP A 240 11.61 -6.71 -0.50
C ASP A 240 10.23 -6.66 -1.17
N PHE A 241 9.75 -5.49 -1.54
CA PHE A 241 8.42 -5.32 -2.14
C PHE A 241 8.50 -4.77 -3.56
N LYS A 242 7.51 -5.12 -4.37
CA LYS A 242 7.36 -4.56 -5.71
C LYS A 242 5.91 -4.25 -6.00
N VAL A 243 5.59 -2.99 -6.21
CA VAL A 243 4.25 -2.54 -6.58
C VAL A 243 4.28 -2.03 -8.00
N ARG A 244 3.34 -2.46 -8.84
CA ARG A 244 3.20 -1.95 -10.20
C ARG A 244 1.77 -1.59 -10.51
N ASP A 245 1.62 -0.52 -11.29
CA ASP A 245 0.39 -0.15 -11.98
C ASP A 245 -0.77 0.17 -11.05
N ALA A 246 -0.52 0.71 -9.84
CA ALA A 246 -1.61 1.09 -8.95
C ALA A 246 -2.45 2.22 -9.57
N GLY A 247 -3.78 2.17 -9.35
CA GLY A 247 -4.70 3.20 -9.86
C GLY A 247 -4.43 4.59 -9.27
N GLU A 248 -4.30 4.66 -7.94
CA GLU A 248 -3.98 5.85 -7.16
C GLU A 248 -2.50 5.79 -6.73
N HIS A 249 -2.20 5.30 -5.51
CA HIS A 249 -0.81 5.23 -5.02
C HIS A 249 -0.26 3.82 -4.99
N GLY A 250 1.05 3.70 -5.17
CA GLY A 250 1.74 2.42 -5.06
C GLY A 250 1.66 1.86 -3.64
N VAL A 251 2.29 2.57 -2.70
CA VAL A 251 2.25 2.24 -1.26
C VAL A 251 1.72 3.44 -0.50
N ARG A 252 0.65 3.23 0.27
CA ARG A 252 0.04 4.28 1.11
C ARG A 252 -0.01 3.86 2.56
N PHE A 253 0.41 4.75 3.44
CA PHE A 253 0.12 4.74 4.86
C PHE A 253 -0.96 5.77 5.14
N GLY A 254 -2.17 5.26 5.30
CA GLY A 254 -3.37 5.99 5.68
C GLY A 254 -3.50 6.19 7.18
N GLY A 255 -4.55 6.90 7.57
CA GLY A 255 -4.85 7.15 8.98
C GLY A 255 -5.72 6.16 9.70
N ALA A 256 -5.76 6.33 11.03
CA ALA A 256 -6.60 5.56 11.93
C ALA A 256 -8.06 6.01 11.83
N ARG A 257 -9.00 5.08 11.95
CA ARG A 257 -10.44 5.37 11.99
C ARG A 257 -11.02 4.99 13.34
N GLY A 258 -12.01 5.76 13.81
CA GLY A 258 -12.68 5.46 15.08
C GLY A 258 -11.71 5.39 16.25
N ALA A 259 -11.67 4.24 16.93
CA ALA A 259 -10.80 3.98 18.09
C ALA A 259 -9.52 3.20 17.74
N GLU A 260 -9.16 3.11 16.46
CA GLU A 260 -7.93 2.45 16.01
C GLU A 260 -6.66 3.15 16.51
N GLN A 261 -5.59 2.37 16.65
CA GLN A 261 -4.28 2.91 17.03
C GLN A 261 -3.68 3.81 15.94
N HIS A 262 -2.79 4.73 16.31
CA HIS A 262 -2.01 5.47 15.30
C HIS A 262 -0.87 4.63 14.75
N SER A 263 -0.51 4.90 13.50
CA SER A 263 0.62 4.24 12.87
C SER A 263 1.96 4.74 13.43
N ARG A 264 2.84 3.84 13.88
CA ARG A 264 4.15 4.20 14.46
C ARG A 264 5.16 3.06 14.39
N SER A 265 6.44 3.38 14.54
CA SER A 265 7.54 2.40 14.55
C SER A 265 7.54 1.57 13.26
N LEU A 266 7.67 2.27 12.14
CA LEU A 266 7.56 1.71 10.79
C LEU A 266 8.95 1.49 10.19
N THR A 267 9.22 0.31 9.66
CA THR A 267 10.43 -0.02 8.89
C THR A 267 10.04 -0.45 7.48
N ILE A 268 10.45 0.31 6.47
CA ILE A 268 10.13 0.06 5.06
C ILE A 268 11.42 0.02 4.28
N THR A 269 11.80 -1.10 3.67
CA THR A 269 13.10 -1.17 2.98
C THR A 269 13.16 -2.05 1.75
N GLY A 270 14.02 -1.67 0.80
CA GLY A 270 14.37 -2.50 -0.35
C GLY A 270 13.18 -2.79 -1.24
N GLY A 271 12.56 -1.75 -1.81
CA GLY A 271 11.38 -1.93 -2.65
C GLY A 271 11.38 -1.10 -3.92
N THR A 272 10.55 -1.52 -4.87
CA THR A 272 10.33 -0.81 -6.13
C THR A 272 8.84 -0.55 -6.34
N ILE A 273 8.50 0.68 -6.67
CA ILE A 273 7.14 1.11 -7.01
C ILE A 273 7.21 1.64 -8.44
N GLU A 274 6.44 1.06 -9.36
CA GLU A 274 6.45 1.44 -10.76
C GLU A 274 5.04 1.85 -11.20
N ARG A 275 4.94 2.90 -12.01
CA ARG A 275 3.73 3.22 -12.77
C ARG A 275 2.47 3.44 -11.92
N SER A 276 2.62 4.09 -10.76
CA SER A 276 1.44 4.49 -9.96
C SER A 276 0.74 5.67 -10.63
N GLY A 277 -0.60 5.71 -10.60
CA GLY A 277 -1.37 6.82 -11.17
C GLY A 277 -1.11 8.15 -10.48
N GLN A 278 -0.75 8.12 -9.20
CA GLN A 278 -0.33 9.25 -8.37
C GLN A 278 0.96 8.88 -7.64
N SER A 279 1.05 9.17 -6.33
CA SER A 279 2.27 9.02 -5.56
C SER A 279 2.82 7.59 -5.54
N GLY A 280 4.15 7.47 -5.56
CA GLY A 280 4.82 6.18 -5.37
C GLY A 280 4.63 5.69 -3.94
N LEU A 281 5.22 6.41 -2.98
CA LEU A 281 5.04 6.19 -1.55
C LEU A 281 4.39 7.42 -0.91
N LYS A 282 3.27 7.22 -0.23
CA LYS A 282 2.53 8.29 0.46
C LYS A 282 2.27 7.96 1.91
N PHE A 283 2.50 8.94 2.77
CA PHE A 283 1.96 8.98 4.13
C PHE A 283 0.86 10.03 4.15
N PHE A 284 -0.31 9.71 4.69
CA PHE A 284 -1.38 10.68 4.88
C PHE A 284 -2.38 10.16 5.90
N ASN A 285 -2.51 10.85 7.03
CA ASN A 285 -3.39 10.40 8.11
C ASN A 285 -4.84 10.82 7.90
N GLY A 286 -5.13 11.83 7.06
CA GLY A 286 -6.51 12.28 6.79
C GLY A 286 -7.24 12.94 7.96
N ALA A 287 -6.65 12.90 9.17
CA ALA A 287 -7.16 13.55 10.36
C ALA A 287 -6.10 14.53 10.92
N ALA A 288 -6.54 15.73 11.28
CA ALA A 288 -5.68 16.72 11.91
C ALA A 288 -5.14 16.22 13.25
N GLY A 289 -3.86 16.49 13.53
CA GLY A 289 -3.21 16.13 14.80
C GLY A 289 -2.78 14.67 14.93
N GLN A 290 -3.12 13.80 13.98
CA GLN A 290 -2.59 12.44 13.96
C GLN A 290 -1.26 12.39 13.18
N ARG A 291 -0.25 11.72 13.75
CA ARG A 291 1.10 11.63 13.17
C ARG A 291 1.54 10.20 12.94
N PHE A 292 2.42 10.01 11.97
CA PHE A 292 3.24 8.81 11.84
C PHE A 292 4.52 9.03 12.65
N THR A 293 4.73 8.25 13.70
CA THR A 293 5.89 8.43 14.59
C THR A 293 6.94 7.34 14.36
N ASP A 294 8.22 7.70 14.39
CA ASP A 294 9.35 6.76 14.27
C ASP A 294 9.31 5.95 12.97
N VAL A 295 9.46 6.65 11.84
CA VAL A 295 9.41 6.07 10.50
C VAL A 295 10.82 5.92 9.94
N ASN A 296 11.22 4.71 9.57
CA ASN A 296 12.45 4.42 8.85
C ASN A 296 12.10 3.85 7.48
N ALA A 297 12.50 4.55 6.42
CA ALA A 297 12.35 4.07 5.05
C ALA A 297 13.70 4.08 4.32
N SER A 298 14.06 3.02 3.61
CA SER A 298 15.36 2.96 2.94
C SER A 298 15.39 2.16 1.64
N ALA A 299 16.27 2.53 0.71
CA ALA A 299 16.50 1.81 -0.55
C ALA A 299 15.18 1.57 -1.33
N ILE A 300 14.37 2.63 -1.47
CA ILE A 300 13.08 2.57 -2.20
C ILE A 300 13.24 3.28 -3.53
N ASN A 301 12.88 2.58 -4.60
CA ASN A 301 12.88 3.11 -5.96
C ASN A 301 11.45 3.36 -6.42
N VAL A 302 11.16 4.57 -6.86
CA VAL A 302 9.91 4.97 -7.48
C VAL A 302 10.21 5.28 -8.95
N ILE A 303 9.48 4.63 -9.85
CA ILE A 303 9.68 4.73 -11.29
C ILE A 303 8.35 5.06 -11.96
N ASP A 304 8.34 6.07 -12.82
CA ASP A 304 7.15 6.42 -13.61
C ASP A 304 5.88 6.74 -12.80
N CYS A 305 5.98 7.52 -11.72
CA CYS A 305 4.78 8.04 -11.07
C CYS A 305 4.02 9.02 -11.97
N GLN A 306 2.72 9.12 -11.76
CA GLN A 306 1.79 9.84 -12.64
C GLN A 306 1.65 9.16 -14.01
N TYR A 307 1.65 7.82 -14.03
CA TYR A 307 1.74 7.01 -15.26
C TYR A 307 0.62 7.27 -16.27
N GLU A 308 -0.53 7.78 -15.83
CA GLU A 308 -1.62 8.16 -16.72
C GLU A 308 -2.43 9.28 -16.07
N PRO A 309 -2.11 10.57 -16.32
CA PRO A 309 -3.09 11.61 -16.00
C PRO A 309 -4.34 11.32 -16.85
N GLU A 310 -5.52 11.32 -16.22
CA GLU A 310 -6.79 11.04 -16.91
C GLU A 310 -7.00 11.95 -18.13
N ASN A 311 -6.29 13.08 -18.16
CA ASN A 311 -6.11 13.91 -19.33
C ASN A 311 -4.66 14.41 -19.44
N PRO A 312 -3.95 14.25 -20.59
CA PRO A 312 -2.60 14.78 -20.79
C PRO A 312 -2.48 16.31 -20.67
N THR A 313 -3.61 17.04 -20.66
CA THR A 313 -3.65 18.49 -20.39
C THR A 313 -3.99 18.84 -18.94
N GLU A 314 -4.28 17.85 -18.09
CA GLU A 314 -4.57 18.09 -16.68
C GLU A 314 -3.36 18.70 -16.00
N LEU A 315 -3.59 19.84 -15.34
CA LEU A 315 -2.56 20.43 -14.50
C LEU A 315 -2.24 19.42 -13.39
N PRO A 316 -0.97 19.21 -13.06
CA PRO A 316 -0.61 18.24 -12.04
C PRO A 316 -1.38 18.46 -10.74
N GLY A 317 -1.94 17.38 -10.21
CA GLY A 317 -2.64 17.39 -8.95
C GLY A 317 -1.66 17.42 -7.78
N PHE A 318 -2.13 17.86 -6.62
CA PHE A 318 -1.50 17.45 -5.38
C PHE A 318 -1.67 15.94 -5.25
N ASN A 319 -0.57 15.20 -5.09
CA ASN A 319 -0.41 13.74 -4.97
C ASN A 319 0.40 13.06 -6.09
N ASP A 320 0.93 13.76 -7.08
CA ASP A 320 1.64 13.18 -8.24
C ASP A 320 3.15 12.90 -7.99
N GLU A 321 3.47 12.49 -6.76
CA GLU A 321 4.81 12.62 -6.18
C GLU A 321 5.62 11.32 -6.23
N GLY A 322 6.95 11.41 -6.25
CA GLY A 322 7.78 10.24 -5.97
C GLY A 322 7.51 9.74 -4.54
N PHE A 323 7.79 10.63 -3.59
CA PHE A 323 7.59 10.42 -2.16
C PHE A 323 6.79 11.59 -1.56
N LEU A 324 5.61 11.30 -1.01
CA LEU A 324 4.83 12.26 -0.24
C LEU A 324 4.92 11.94 1.25
N LEU A 325 5.77 12.70 1.95
CA LEU A 325 6.08 12.55 3.36
C LEU A 325 5.28 13.57 4.18
N GLN A 326 4.07 13.17 4.56
CA GLN A 326 3.14 14.03 5.28
C GLN A 326 2.85 13.52 6.69
N GLN A 327 2.74 14.46 7.64
CA GLN A 327 2.45 14.18 9.06
C GLN A 327 3.45 13.22 9.73
N ILE A 328 4.72 13.25 9.32
CA ILE A 328 5.78 12.45 9.94
C ILE A 328 6.33 13.15 11.18
N GLN A 329 6.61 12.37 12.23
CA GLN A 329 7.34 12.79 13.41
C GLN A 329 8.49 11.79 13.64
N ASN A 330 9.73 12.27 13.70
CA ASN A 330 10.92 11.43 13.83
C ASN A 330 11.04 10.44 12.66
N GLY A 331 11.31 10.97 11.46
CA GLY A 331 11.46 10.18 10.24
C GLY A 331 12.90 10.11 9.77
N THR A 332 13.35 8.95 9.28
CA THR A 332 14.63 8.76 8.59
C THR A 332 14.40 8.06 7.27
N PHE A 333 14.83 8.68 6.18
CA PHE A 333 14.62 8.24 4.81
C PHE A 333 15.96 8.17 4.09
N THR A 334 16.47 6.98 3.76
CA THR A 334 17.84 6.83 3.23
C THR A 334 17.89 6.11 1.88
N GLY A 335 18.59 6.63 0.88
CA GLY A 335 18.71 5.98 -0.43
C GLY A 335 17.37 5.91 -1.17
N LEU A 336 16.62 7.02 -1.17
CA LEU A 336 15.36 7.13 -1.92
C LEU A 336 15.66 7.51 -3.37
N SER A 337 14.98 6.90 -4.33
CA SER A 337 15.10 7.25 -5.75
C SER A 337 13.72 7.49 -6.36
N SER A 338 13.49 8.63 -6.99
CA SER A 338 12.31 8.89 -7.84
C SER A 338 12.77 9.25 -9.24
N THR A 339 12.48 8.40 -10.22
CA THR A 339 13.02 8.52 -11.57
C THR A 339 11.98 8.26 -12.63
N ARG A 340 12.15 8.90 -13.78
CA ARG A 340 11.48 8.53 -15.01
C ARG A 340 12.22 7.37 -15.71
N ALA A 341 11.51 6.39 -16.25
CA ALA A 341 12.10 5.38 -17.11
C ALA A 341 12.71 6.01 -18.38
N ALA A 342 13.73 5.37 -18.96
CA ALA A 342 14.48 5.90 -20.10
C ALA A 342 13.70 5.97 -21.44
N ASN A 343 12.40 5.68 -21.45
CA ASN A 343 11.56 5.73 -22.65
C ASN A 343 10.92 7.13 -22.83
N PRO A 344 10.65 7.57 -24.08
CA PRO A 344 10.07 8.88 -24.35
C PRO A 344 8.64 9.04 -23.83
N THR A 345 7.98 7.95 -23.46
CA THR A 345 6.63 7.91 -22.88
C THR A 345 6.64 7.80 -21.35
N GLY A 346 7.80 7.73 -20.69
CA GLY A 346 7.87 7.64 -19.23
C GLY A 346 7.29 8.89 -18.59
N PHE A 347 6.71 8.75 -17.41
CA PHE A 347 6.10 9.85 -16.68
C PHE A 347 7.03 10.23 -15.53
N GLY A 348 7.53 11.47 -15.51
CA GLY A 348 8.27 11.94 -14.33
C GLY A 348 7.30 12.23 -13.21
N SER A 349 7.67 11.90 -11.97
CA SER A 349 6.98 12.43 -10.80
C SER A 349 6.99 13.95 -10.84
N ASP A 350 6.00 14.57 -10.22
CA ASP A 350 5.92 16.01 -10.18
C ASP A 350 7.00 16.63 -9.30
N CYS A 351 7.08 16.16 -8.05
CA CYS A 351 8.23 16.35 -7.19
C CYS A 351 8.88 15.00 -6.89
N SER A 352 10.21 14.95 -6.76
CA SER A 352 10.85 13.71 -6.30
C SER A 352 10.48 13.43 -4.85
N VAL A 353 10.51 14.45 -3.99
CA VAL A 353 9.97 14.38 -2.62
C VAL A 353 9.18 15.64 -2.25
N ILE A 354 8.05 15.44 -1.58
CA ILE A 354 7.33 16.48 -0.83
C ILE A 354 7.40 16.14 0.65
N ILE A 355 7.78 17.12 1.48
CA ILE A 355 7.68 17.05 2.93
C ILE A 355 6.68 18.10 3.39
N THR A 356 5.58 17.68 4.00
CA THR A 356 4.56 18.59 4.52
C THR A 356 4.15 18.19 5.92
N THR A 357 3.75 19.18 6.74
CA THR A 357 3.27 18.97 8.11
C THR A 357 4.13 18.00 8.93
N SER A 358 5.46 17.97 8.74
CA SER A 358 6.34 16.96 9.36
C SER A 358 7.44 17.58 10.23
N SER A 359 7.93 16.85 11.23
CA SER A 359 8.97 17.28 12.17
C SER A 359 10.00 16.19 12.44
N ASN A 360 11.25 16.61 12.69
CA ASN A 360 12.41 15.73 12.90
C ASN A 360 12.58 14.71 11.75
N VAL A 361 12.63 15.20 10.51
CA VAL A 361 12.77 14.37 9.31
C VAL A 361 14.18 14.49 8.76
N LEU A 362 14.85 13.35 8.60
CA LEU A 362 16.11 13.21 7.87
C LEU A 362 15.84 12.51 6.53
N VAL A 363 16.28 13.11 5.43
CA VAL A 363 16.42 12.45 4.13
C VAL A 363 17.91 12.39 3.78
N ASP A 364 18.47 11.22 3.48
CA ASP A 364 19.89 11.05 3.15
C ASP A 364 20.05 10.23 1.86
N GLY A 365 20.76 10.75 0.86
CA GLY A 365 20.95 10.08 -0.42
C GLY A 365 19.68 9.99 -1.26
N LEU A 366 18.98 11.11 -1.47
CA LEU A 366 17.87 11.21 -2.42
C LEU A 366 18.39 11.28 -3.86
N LEU A 367 17.86 10.48 -4.77
CA LEU A 367 18.08 10.60 -6.22
C LEU A 367 16.77 11.01 -6.90
N GLY A 368 16.77 12.14 -7.60
CA GLY A 368 15.65 12.60 -8.42
C GLY A 368 16.02 12.69 -9.89
N GLY A 369 15.30 11.96 -10.74
CA GLY A 369 15.59 11.86 -12.17
C GLY A 369 14.42 12.30 -13.04
N ASN A 370 14.54 13.49 -13.62
CA ASN A 370 13.55 14.16 -14.45
C ASN A 370 12.21 14.46 -13.74
N PRO A 371 12.19 15.05 -12.53
CA PRO A 371 10.94 15.53 -11.96
C PRO A 371 10.38 16.69 -12.80
N ARG A 372 9.05 16.73 -13.00
CA ARG A 372 8.39 17.77 -13.81
C ARG A 372 8.48 19.16 -13.18
N ARG A 373 8.38 19.22 -11.86
CA ARG A 373 8.53 20.45 -11.06
C ARG A 373 9.84 20.40 -10.30
N ASN A 374 9.87 19.74 -9.14
CA ASN A 374 10.92 19.96 -8.16
C ASN A 374 11.68 18.71 -7.78
N LEU A 375 12.96 18.85 -7.43
CA LEU A 375 13.66 17.76 -6.73
C LEU A 375 13.09 17.63 -5.31
N ILE A 376 13.10 18.73 -4.56
CA ILE A 376 12.59 18.78 -3.19
C ILE A 376 11.54 19.88 -3.09
N ARG A 377 10.40 19.58 -2.48
CA ARG A 377 9.44 20.59 -2.05
C ARG A 377 9.11 20.41 -0.58
N ILE A 378 9.09 21.51 0.15
CA ILE A 378 8.70 21.52 1.56
C ILE A 378 7.63 22.57 1.72
N GLN A 379 6.53 22.17 2.34
CA GLN A 379 5.37 23.04 2.45
C GLN A 379 4.68 22.92 3.79
N GLU A 380 4.06 24.03 4.18
CA GLU A 380 3.25 24.14 5.39
C GLU A 380 1.92 23.42 5.25
N PHE A 381 1.32 23.52 4.06
CA PHE A 381 -0.05 23.09 3.80
C PHE A 381 -0.12 21.76 3.08
N ASP A 382 -1.24 21.10 3.30
CA ASP A 382 -1.85 20.22 2.33
C ASP A 382 -2.79 21.11 1.49
N ASP A 383 -2.40 21.41 0.25
CA ASP A 383 -3.17 22.24 -0.67
C ASP A 383 -4.49 21.58 -1.11
N ALA A 384 -4.70 20.28 -0.83
CA ALA A 384 -5.97 19.59 -1.08
C ALA A 384 -7.14 20.16 -0.26
N PHE A 385 -6.87 20.93 0.82
CA PHE A 385 -7.93 21.36 1.73
C PHE A 385 -8.44 22.79 1.53
N GLY A 386 -7.84 23.61 0.66
CA GLY A 386 -8.33 24.95 0.26
C GLY A 386 -8.59 25.99 1.39
N THR A 387 -8.60 25.60 2.66
CA THR A 387 -8.99 26.40 3.81
C THR A 387 -8.53 25.74 5.12
N GLY A 388 -7.56 26.35 5.80
CA GLY A 388 -7.56 26.40 7.28
C GLY A 388 -6.90 25.30 8.11
N HIS A 389 -6.47 24.15 7.55
CA HIS A 389 -5.70 23.17 8.32
C HIS A 389 -4.20 23.53 8.36
N VAL A 390 -3.90 24.64 9.03
CA VAL A 390 -2.53 24.96 9.47
C VAL A 390 -2.23 24.07 10.68
N GLU A 391 -1.58 22.93 10.49
CA GLU A 391 -0.97 22.29 11.65
C GLU A 391 0.23 23.14 12.07
N ARG A 392 0.18 23.73 13.27
CA ARG A 392 1.22 24.65 13.75
C ARG A 392 2.50 23.89 14.04
N LEU A 393 3.43 24.00 13.12
CA LEU A 393 4.74 23.37 13.16
C LEU A 393 5.75 24.22 13.94
N SER A 394 5.51 24.45 15.23
CA SER A 394 6.34 25.33 16.07
C SER A 394 7.73 24.75 16.44
N SER A 395 8.10 23.56 15.96
CA SER A 395 9.33 22.84 16.35
C SER A 395 9.87 21.88 15.27
N ASN A 396 9.74 22.23 13.99
CA ASN A 396 10.27 21.37 12.94
C ASN A 396 11.79 21.39 12.89
N VAL A 397 12.37 20.23 12.57
CA VAL A 397 13.73 20.08 12.09
C VAL A 397 13.65 19.22 10.85
N ILE A 398 14.10 19.73 9.71
CA ILE A 398 14.17 18.95 8.47
C ILE A 398 15.61 19.02 7.97
N THR A 399 16.19 17.85 7.71
CA THR A 399 17.56 17.72 7.22
C THR A 399 17.55 16.87 5.97
N ILE A 400 18.15 17.37 4.89
CA ILE A 400 18.32 16.65 3.63
C ILE A 400 19.81 16.62 3.32
N LYS A 401 20.39 15.43 3.12
CA LYS A 401 21.81 15.24 2.84
C LYS A 401 21.99 14.44 1.56
N GLY A 402 23.01 14.79 0.78
CA GLY A 402 23.41 14.02 -0.40
C GLY A 402 22.30 13.87 -1.44
N ALA A 403 21.40 14.84 -1.56
CA ALA A 403 20.39 14.80 -2.61
C ALA A 403 21.02 15.07 -3.98
N VAL A 404 20.70 14.27 -4.99
CA VAL A 404 21.19 14.40 -6.37
C VAL A 404 20.00 14.51 -7.31
N GLY A 405 19.93 15.58 -8.08
CA GLY A 405 18.87 15.80 -9.06
C GLY A 405 19.40 15.96 -10.48
N TYR A 406 18.73 15.39 -11.47
CA TYR A 406 19.01 15.64 -12.89
C TYR A 406 17.72 15.86 -13.68
N GLY A 407 17.76 16.76 -14.67
CA GLY A 407 16.61 17.04 -15.55
C GLY A 407 15.42 17.68 -14.84
N ILE A 408 15.69 18.50 -13.83
CA ILE A 408 14.67 19.17 -13.02
C ILE A 408 13.92 20.21 -13.87
N GLY A 409 12.58 20.17 -13.85
CA GLY A 409 11.75 21.01 -14.73
C GLY A 409 11.46 22.43 -14.21
N GLN A 410 11.34 22.64 -12.90
CA GLN A 410 11.08 23.95 -12.26
C GLN A 410 12.13 24.29 -11.21
N ASP A 411 12.05 23.81 -9.98
CA ASP A 411 12.97 24.23 -8.92
C ASP A 411 13.78 23.07 -8.32
N GLY A 412 15.05 23.31 -8.03
CA GLY A 412 15.83 22.40 -7.22
C GLY A 412 15.18 22.15 -5.85
N VAL A 413 15.05 23.22 -5.06
CA VAL A 413 14.38 23.20 -3.75
C VAL A 413 13.28 24.27 -3.72
N TYR A 414 12.05 23.86 -3.47
CA TYR A 414 10.91 24.76 -3.30
C TYR A 414 10.45 24.80 -1.83
N LEU A 415 10.36 26.00 -1.26
CA LEU A 415 9.85 26.19 0.11
C LEU A 415 8.56 27.01 0.09
N ASP A 416 7.51 26.47 0.70
CA ASP A 416 6.16 27.03 0.70
C ASP A 416 5.59 27.14 2.12
N HIS A 417 5.98 28.20 2.82
CA HIS A 417 5.58 28.47 4.22
C HIS A 417 5.01 29.88 4.38
N PRO A 418 3.79 30.13 3.87
CA PRO A 418 3.23 31.47 3.85
C PRO A 418 2.57 31.89 5.18
N THR A 419 2.49 31.05 6.23
CA THR A 419 1.89 31.48 7.51
C THR A 419 2.66 31.11 8.78
N GLN A 420 3.38 30.00 8.80
CA GLN A 420 4.10 29.54 10.00
C GLN A 420 5.59 29.85 9.96
N PRO A 421 6.20 30.09 11.13
CA PRO A 421 7.64 30.19 11.20
C PRO A 421 8.30 28.82 11.06
N MET A 422 9.40 28.76 10.31
CA MET A 422 10.24 27.57 10.17
C MET A 422 11.37 27.57 11.22
N ARG A 423 11.70 26.37 11.71
CA ARG A 423 12.83 26.11 12.62
C ARG A 423 13.77 25.08 11.95
N ASP A 424 15.07 25.26 12.16
CA ASP A 424 16.22 24.49 11.70
C ASP A 424 16.03 23.61 10.44
N PHE A 425 16.44 24.17 9.30
CA PHE A 425 16.42 23.48 8.01
C PHE A 425 17.83 23.41 7.43
N ASP A 426 18.30 22.22 7.09
CA ASP A 426 19.61 21.99 6.45
C ASP A 426 19.44 21.14 5.20
N VAL A 427 19.80 21.69 4.03
CA VAL A 427 19.81 20.95 2.76
C VAL A 427 21.21 20.92 2.20
N ASP A 428 21.68 19.72 1.88
CA ASP A 428 22.89 19.44 1.12
C ASP A 428 22.53 18.68 -0.16
N ALA A 429 22.68 19.32 -1.32
CA ALA A 429 22.24 18.77 -2.61
C ALA A 429 23.19 19.11 -3.78
N ASP A 430 23.27 18.23 -4.79
CA ASP A 430 23.93 18.42 -6.08
C ASP A 430 22.90 18.33 -7.21
N MET A 431 22.81 19.37 -8.03
CA MET A 431 21.73 19.52 -9.00
C MET A 431 22.28 19.79 -10.41
N ILE A 432 21.73 19.04 -11.37
CA ILE A 432 22.00 19.17 -12.80
C ILE A 432 20.68 19.57 -13.48
N GLY A 433 20.53 20.85 -13.78
CA GLY A 433 19.30 21.41 -14.36
C GLY A 433 19.20 21.24 -15.88
N SER A 434 18.00 21.42 -16.42
CA SER A 434 17.76 21.59 -17.85
C SER A 434 17.04 22.92 -18.11
N GLY A 435 17.70 23.86 -18.79
CA GLY A 435 17.14 24.96 -19.59
C GLY A 435 16.26 26.05 -18.94
N ALA A 436 15.40 25.73 -17.96
CA ALA A 436 14.38 26.64 -17.44
C ALA A 436 14.25 26.63 -15.89
N ALA A 437 15.01 25.79 -15.21
CA ALA A 437 14.85 25.59 -13.77
C ALA A 437 15.43 26.75 -12.92
N GLY A 438 14.70 27.17 -11.88
CA GLY A 438 15.23 27.93 -10.76
C GLY A 438 16.02 27.01 -9.82
N PHE A 439 17.03 27.56 -9.14
CA PHE A 439 17.80 26.79 -8.18
C PHE A 439 17.01 26.52 -6.89
N TYR A 440 16.33 27.56 -6.44
CA TYR A 440 15.39 27.52 -5.33
C TYR A 440 14.30 28.56 -5.56
N ALA A 441 13.12 28.30 -5.03
CA ALA A 441 12.04 29.28 -4.99
C ALA A 441 11.33 29.27 -3.64
N LEU A 442 10.78 30.45 -3.31
CA LEU A 442 10.04 30.72 -2.09
C LEU A 442 8.66 31.24 -2.49
N ASN A 443 7.59 30.67 -1.93
CA ASN A 443 6.25 31.22 -2.15
C ASN A 443 6.03 32.54 -1.37
N GLY A 444 5.51 33.56 -2.06
CA GLY A 444 4.84 34.80 -1.61
C GLY A 444 5.10 35.38 -0.21
N SER A 445 5.42 36.69 -0.14
CA SER A 445 5.43 37.51 1.09
C SER A 445 6.22 36.92 2.27
N ALA A 446 7.34 36.25 2.00
CA ALA A 446 8.28 35.79 3.01
C ALA A 446 8.86 36.99 3.78
N SER A 447 8.08 37.56 4.70
CA SER A 447 8.57 38.54 5.65
C SER A 447 9.69 37.87 6.42
N ALA A 448 10.80 38.58 6.61
CA ALA A 448 11.97 38.05 7.31
C ALA A 448 11.64 37.49 8.73
N ALA A 449 10.47 37.83 9.28
CA ALA A 449 9.97 37.31 10.54
C ALA A 449 9.61 35.80 10.53
N ARG A 450 9.50 35.15 9.36
CA ARG A 450 9.04 33.74 9.28
C ARG A 450 10.17 32.70 9.35
N TYR A 451 11.40 33.07 9.10
CA TYR A 451 12.54 32.19 9.37
C TYR A 451 13.15 32.64 10.69
N MET A 452 12.58 32.18 11.81
CA MET A 452 12.95 32.68 13.15
C MET A 452 14.27 32.07 13.68
N GLN A 453 14.78 31.03 13.02
CA GLN A 453 16.02 30.31 13.36
C GLN A 453 16.80 29.95 12.07
N PRO A 454 18.09 29.57 12.17
CA PRO A 454 18.95 29.38 11.01
C PRO A 454 18.40 28.33 10.03
N VAL A 455 18.18 28.76 8.80
CA VAL A 455 17.97 27.92 7.63
C VAL A 455 19.25 27.95 6.81
N LEU A 456 19.86 26.78 6.64
CA LEU A 456 21.08 26.59 5.88
C LEU A 456 20.76 25.80 4.60
N LEU A 457 21.01 26.41 3.45
CA LEU A 457 20.92 25.74 2.15
C LEU A 457 22.33 25.68 1.56
N ARG A 458 22.89 24.47 1.44
CA ARG A 458 24.19 24.18 0.84
C ARG A 458 23.95 23.38 -0.43
N VAL A 459 24.16 23.98 -1.59
CA VAL A 459 23.82 23.29 -2.84
C VAL A 459 24.91 23.51 -3.88
N LYS A 460 25.21 22.45 -4.63
CA LYS A 460 26.16 22.42 -5.75
C LYS A 460 25.37 22.45 -7.06
N GLN A 461 25.72 23.36 -7.96
CA GLN A 461 25.00 23.56 -9.22
C GLN A 461 25.84 23.19 -10.44
N ARG A 462 25.22 22.55 -11.44
CA ARG A 462 25.80 22.37 -12.78
C ARG A 462 24.75 22.62 -13.86
N ASN A 463 25.09 23.39 -14.90
CA ASN A 463 24.30 23.60 -16.12
C ASN A 463 22.89 24.24 -15.96
N PHE A 464 22.67 25.17 -15.03
CA PHE A 464 21.42 25.96 -14.99
C PHE A 464 21.53 27.23 -15.84
N ALA A 465 20.44 27.58 -16.53
CA ALA A 465 20.38 28.74 -17.44
C ALA A 465 19.90 30.04 -16.77
N ALA A 466 19.24 29.96 -15.62
CA ALA A 466 18.64 31.10 -14.92
C ALA A 466 19.49 31.54 -13.72
N GLY A 467 19.59 32.86 -13.54
CA GLY A 467 20.36 33.49 -12.46
C GLY A 467 19.86 33.11 -11.07
N LEU A 468 20.82 33.03 -10.16
CA LEU A 468 20.61 32.92 -8.72
C LEU A 468 19.56 33.95 -8.24
N HIS A 469 18.55 33.45 -7.52
CA HIS A 469 17.78 34.16 -6.50
C HIS A 469 16.43 34.80 -6.86
N GLY A 470 15.35 34.17 -6.40
CA GLY A 470 14.09 34.83 -6.04
C GLY A 470 14.03 35.22 -4.55
N LEU A 471 15.18 35.51 -3.91
CA LEU A 471 15.15 36.01 -2.53
C LEU A 471 14.43 37.37 -2.52
N PRO A 472 13.45 37.59 -1.62
CA PRO A 472 12.87 38.92 -1.45
C PRO A 472 13.99 39.92 -1.18
N THR A 473 13.97 41.04 -1.92
CA THR A 473 14.85 42.19 -1.71
C THR A 473 14.66 42.68 -0.26
N GLY A 474 15.59 42.31 0.62
CA GLY A 474 15.45 42.53 2.07
C GLY A 474 16.15 41.52 2.98
N GLY A 475 16.71 40.43 2.43
CA GLY A 475 17.69 39.55 3.09
C GLY A 475 17.33 39.09 4.50
N ASN A 476 16.72 37.92 4.66
CA ASN A 476 16.51 37.37 5.98
C ASN A 476 17.85 36.94 6.61
N PRO A 477 18.29 37.49 7.76
CA PRO A 477 19.57 37.14 8.39
C PRO A 477 19.66 35.67 8.82
N ASN A 478 18.52 35.01 8.98
CA ASN A 478 18.45 33.61 9.36
C ASN A 478 18.45 32.66 8.15
N LEU A 479 18.38 33.14 6.91
CA LEU A 479 18.47 32.31 5.71
C LEU A 479 19.87 32.45 5.10
N LYS A 480 20.69 31.40 5.25
CA LYS A 480 22.02 31.33 4.65
C LYS A 480 22.02 30.38 3.47
N ILE A 481 22.25 30.94 2.28
CA ILE A 481 22.49 30.17 1.06
C ILE A 481 24.00 30.13 0.82
N VAL A 482 24.55 28.93 0.69
CA VAL A 482 25.96 28.70 0.34
C VAL A 482 25.97 28.00 -1.01
N ASP A 483 26.33 28.76 -2.04
CA ASP A 483 26.69 28.19 -3.34
C ASP A 483 28.09 27.58 -3.23
N LEU A 484 28.19 26.28 -3.52
CA LEU A 484 29.42 25.53 -3.40
C LEU A 484 30.23 25.51 -4.72
N PHE A 485 29.63 25.95 -5.85
CA PHE A 485 30.30 26.09 -7.15
C PHE A 485 29.65 27.19 -7.99
N ALA A 486 30.27 28.37 -7.98
CA ALA A 486 30.14 29.35 -9.07
C ALA A 486 31.17 29.06 -10.15
#